data_AF-A0A257JCS3-F1
#
_entry.id   AF-A0A257JCS3-F1
#
_cell.length_a   1.000
_cell.length_b   1.000
_cell.length_c   1.000
_cell.angle_alpha   90.00
_cell.angle_beta   90.00
_cell.angle_gamma   90.00
#
_symmetry.space_group_name_H-M   'P 1'
#
loop_
_entity.id
_entity.type
_entity.pdbx_description
1 polymer ?
#
loop_
_entity_poly.entity_id
_entity_poly.type
_entity_poly.pdbx_seq_one_letter_code
_entity_poly.pdbx_strand_id
1 'polypeptide(L)'
;MTAKIRYAYQQGSFEAAFRAPYAGMAAAAQGAIAAAGNIVKAEGRADIAAAGLGAGFVKALRVDIYPQGRNSLNATAHIYHKIPYAGVFEEGATIRGRPRLWLALPSTPQRRGRKSMTPELFRKTIGPLSFVKRPGKRPLLVAKAKKGKNMTKISLTRFRSGGR
;
A
#
# COMPACT_ATOMS: atom_id res chain seq x y z
N MET A 1 -27.01 -72.38 1.34
CA MET A 1 -27.86 -71.33 1.94
C MET A 1 -27.21 -69.97 1.68
N THR A 2 -27.78 -69.18 0.77
CA THR A 2 -27.23 -67.87 0.39
C THR A 2 -28.04 -66.77 1.08
N ALA A 3 -27.41 -66.08 2.04
CA ALA A 3 -28.04 -64.95 2.73
C ALA A 3 -28.12 -63.75 1.80
N LYS A 4 -29.33 -63.27 1.50
CA LYS A 4 -29.57 -62.00 0.81
C LYS A 4 -29.74 -60.91 1.85
N ILE A 5 -28.66 -60.18 2.14
CA ILE A 5 -28.74 -59.00 3.00
C ILE A 5 -29.35 -57.85 2.19
N ARG A 6 -30.51 -57.37 2.63
CA ARG A 6 -31.10 -56.12 2.14
C ARG A 6 -30.55 -54.98 3.01
N TYR A 7 -29.63 -54.19 2.48
CA TYR A 7 -29.17 -52.97 3.14
C TYR A 7 -29.87 -51.76 2.52
N ALA A 8 -30.38 -50.87 3.36
CA ALA A 8 -30.90 -49.57 2.96
C ALA A 8 -29.90 -48.51 3.43
N TYR A 9 -29.23 -47.85 2.49
CA TYR A 9 -28.33 -46.75 2.79
C TYR A 9 -29.07 -45.42 2.57
N GLN A 10 -29.22 -44.62 3.62
CA GLN A 10 -29.61 -43.22 3.47
C GLN A 10 -28.38 -42.44 3.02
N GLN A 11 -28.43 -41.92 1.79
CA GLN A 11 -27.35 -41.15 1.21
C GLN A 11 -27.05 -39.91 2.05
N GLY A 12 -25.81 -39.82 2.59
CA GLY A 12 -25.33 -38.68 3.38
C GLY A 12 -25.39 -38.83 4.90
N SER A 13 -25.90 -39.94 5.46
CA SER A 13 -25.97 -40.14 6.91
C SER A 13 -24.59 -40.18 7.59
N PHE A 14 -23.61 -40.80 6.94
CA PHE A 14 -22.22 -40.81 7.42
C PHE A 14 -21.59 -39.42 7.35
N GLU A 15 -21.80 -38.66 6.28
CA GLU A 15 -21.27 -37.29 6.17
C GLU A 15 -21.83 -36.37 7.27
N ALA A 16 -23.11 -36.52 7.60
CA ALA A 16 -23.73 -35.78 8.69
C ALA A 16 -23.13 -36.16 10.05
N ALA A 17 -22.94 -37.46 10.32
CA ALA A 17 -22.32 -37.94 11.55
C ALA A 17 -20.86 -37.48 11.70
N PHE A 18 -20.10 -37.46 10.59
CA PHE A 18 -18.73 -36.95 10.58
C PHE A 18 -18.64 -35.42 10.59
N ARG A 19 -19.69 -34.66 10.25
CA ARG A 19 -19.61 -33.18 10.29
C ARG A 19 -19.57 -32.61 11.71
N ALA A 20 -20.31 -33.20 12.64
CA ALA A 20 -20.48 -32.63 13.98
C ALA A 20 -19.15 -32.52 14.77
N PRO A 21 -18.26 -33.53 14.78
CA PRO A 21 -16.93 -33.41 15.41
C PRO A 21 -16.01 -32.42 14.70
N TYR A 22 -16.12 -32.30 13.38
CA TYR A 22 -15.23 -31.48 12.56
C TYR A 22 -15.53 -29.99 12.65
N ALA A 23 -16.76 -29.60 13.03
CA ALA A 23 -17.16 -28.20 13.12
C ALA A 23 -16.30 -27.42 14.13
N GLY A 24 -16.01 -28.02 15.30
CA GLY A 24 -15.16 -27.40 16.33
C GLY A 24 -13.73 -27.19 15.85
N MET A 25 -13.14 -28.22 15.22
CA MET A 25 -11.78 -28.13 14.68
C MET A 25 -11.69 -27.11 13.53
N ALA A 26 -12.69 -27.08 12.63
CA ALA A 26 -12.73 -26.11 11.55
C ALA A 26 -12.86 -24.67 12.06
N ALA A 27 -13.63 -24.45 13.14
CA ALA A 27 -13.72 -23.15 13.79
C ALA A 27 -12.39 -22.73 14.43
N ALA A 28 -11.72 -23.66 15.13
CA ALA A 28 -10.42 -23.42 15.73
C ALA A 28 -9.35 -23.11 14.67
N ALA A 29 -9.29 -23.89 13.59
CA ALA A 29 -8.34 -23.69 12.48
C ALA A 29 -8.56 -22.33 11.80
N GLN A 30 -9.82 -22.00 11.46
CA GLN A 30 -10.18 -20.70 10.89
C GLN A 30 -9.82 -19.55 11.84
N GLY A 31 -10.09 -19.70 13.14
CA GLY A 31 -9.74 -18.72 14.16
C GLY A 31 -8.23 -18.50 14.29
N ALA A 32 -7.44 -19.58 14.25
CA ALA A 32 -5.98 -19.51 14.32
C ALA A 32 -5.39 -18.77 13.11
N ILE A 33 -5.85 -19.10 11.90
CA ILE A 33 -5.43 -18.41 10.66
C ILE A 33 -5.88 -16.95 10.67
N ALA A 34 -7.07 -16.65 11.18
CA ALA A 34 -7.53 -15.28 11.32
C ALA A 34 -6.69 -14.46 12.30
N ALA A 35 -6.32 -15.05 13.43
CA ALA A 35 -5.44 -14.42 14.41
C ALA A 35 -4.04 -14.16 13.81
N ALA A 36 -3.44 -15.18 13.17
CA ALA A 36 -2.16 -15.04 12.50
C ALA A 36 -2.20 -13.96 11.40
N GLY A 37 -3.26 -13.94 10.58
CA GLY A 37 -3.45 -12.92 9.55
C GLY A 37 -3.58 -11.49 10.12
N ASN A 38 -4.22 -11.34 11.29
CA ASN A 38 -4.32 -10.04 11.96
C ASN A 38 -2.97 -9.57 12.52
N ILE A 39 -2.17 -10.47 13.06
CA ILE A 39 -0.80 -10.17 13.53
C ILE A 39 0.05 -9.69 12.36
N VAL A 40 0.12 -10.47 11.27
CA VAL A 40 0.90 -10.12 10.07
C VAL A 40 0.45 -8.78 9.48
N LYS A 41 -0.86 -8.52 9.48
CA LYS A 41 -1.41 -7.24 9.01
C LYS A 41 -1.00 -6.07 9.91
N ALA A 42 -0.95 -6.26 11.22
CA ALA A 42 -0.58 -5.21 12.16
C ALA A 42 0.92 -4.93 12.12
N GLU A 43 1.75 -5.96 12.22
CA GLU A 43 3.21 -5.88 12.19
C GLU A 43 3.70 -5.37 10.84
N GLY A 44 3.25 -5.96 9.72
CA GLY A 44 3.65 -5.50 8.39
C GLY A 44 3.24 -4.05 8.13
N ARG A 45 2.15 -3.56 8.73
CA ARG A 45 1.77 -2.15 8.66
C ARG A 45 2.66 -1.26 9.51
N ALA A 46 3.09 -1.72 10.68
CA ALA A 46 4.02 -1.02 11.54
C ALA A 46 5.39 -0.89 10.85
N ASP A 47 5.87 -1.95 10.22
CA ASP A 47 7.15 -1.98 9.50
C ASP A 47 7.14 -0.99 8.31
N ILE A 48 6.09 -1.04 7.49
CA ILE A 48 5.89 -0.10 6.38
C ILE A 48 5.87 1.36 6.89
N ALA A 49 5.22 1.61 8.03
CA ALA A 49 5.16 2.95 8.62
C ALA A 49 6.53 3.40 9.17
N ALA A 50 7.28 2.49 9.80
CA ALA A 50 8.62 2.74 10.32
C ALA A 50 9.62 3.06 9.19
N ALA A 51 9.43 2.46 8.01
CA ALA A 51 10.17 2.81 6.79
C ALA A 51 9.85 4.22 6.24
N GLY A 52 8.90 4.94 6.85
CA GLY A 52 8.53 6.31 6.47
C GLY A 52 7.59 6.40 5.27
N LEU A 53 6.95 5.29 4.88
CA LEU A 53 5.98 5.28 3.80
C LEU A 53 4.64 5.88 4.24
N GLY A 54 3.95 6.56 3.32
CA GLY A 54 2.72 7.28 3.64
C GLY A 54 1.58 6.36 4.08
N ALA A 55 0.62 6.90 4.84
CA ALA A 55 -0.52 6.15 5.39
C ALA A 55 -1.37 5.41 4.34
N GLY A 56 -1.40 5.90 3.09
CA GLY A 56 -2.06 5.21 1.97
C GLY A 56 -1.37 3.91 1.59
N PHE A 57 -0.04 3.86 1.67
CA PHE A 57 0.76 2.68 1.40
C PHE A 57 0.59 1.65 2.52
N VAL A 58 0.67 2.08 3.79
CA VAL A 58 0.37 1.24 4.96
C VAL A 58 -1.00 0.56 4.84
N LYS A 59 -2.05 1.33 4.50
CA LYS A 59 -3.42 0.79 4.36
C LYS A 59 -3.61 -0.10 3.12
N ALA A 60 -2.67 -0.09 2.18
CA ALA A 60 -2.73 -0.89 0.97
C ALA A 60 -2.27 -2.34 1.20
N LEU A 61 -1.58 -2.65 2.30
CA LEU A 61 -1.37 -4.03 2.74
C LEU A 61 -2.70 -4.64 3.19
N ARG A 62 -3.05 -5.77 2.58
CA ARG A 62 -4.31 -6.50 2.75
C ARG A 62 -4.04 -7.93 3.17
N VAL A 63 -4.97 -8.45 3.94
CA VAL A 63 -5.02 -9.84 4.39
C VAL A 63 -6.46 -10.25 4.29
N ASP A 64 -6.71 -11.22 3.41
CA ASP A 64 -8.03 -11.80 3.18
C ASP A 64 -7.99 -13.26 3.63
N ILE A 65 -8.93 -13.66 4.48
CA ILE A 65 -8.98 -15.03 5.03
C ILE A 65 -10.02 -15.83 4.25
N TYR A 66 -9.60 -17.01 3.80
CA TYR A 66 -10.42 -17.93 3.03
C TYR A 66 -10.59 -19.26 3.78
N PRO A 67 -11.76 -19.92 3.64
CA PRO A 67 -12.92 -19.48 2.87
C PRO A 67 -13.71 -18.37 3.57
N GLN A 68 -14.37 -17.50 2.79
CA GLN A 68 -15.22 -16.44 3.32
C GLN A 68 -16.59 -17.01 3.74
N GLY A 69 -17.12 -16.56 4.87
CA GLY A 69 -18.47 -16.89 5.33
C GLY A 69 -18.67 -18.31 5.89
N ARG A 70 -17.62 -19.14 5.97
CA ARG A 70 -17.69 -20.46 6.60
C ARG A 70 -16.37 -20.83 7.26
N ASN A 71 -16.44 -21.73 8.23
CA ASN A 71 -15.26 -22.31 8.85
C ASN A 71 -14.73 -23.47 8.01
N SER A 72 -13.41 -23.63 7.98
CA SER A 72 -12.76 -24.75 7.29
C SER A 72 -11.51 -25.16 8.04
N LEU A 73 -11.23 -26.46 8.00
CA LEU A 73 -9.95 -26.99 8.48
C LEU A 73 -8.77 -26.47 7.64
N ASN A 74 -9.01 -26.24 6.35
CA ASN A 74 -8.04 -25.75 5.39
C ASN A 74 -8.15 -24.23 5.23
N ALA A 75 -8.30 -23.53 6.35
CA ALA A 75 -8.28 -22.09 6.41
C ALA A 75 -6.95 -21.55 5.85
N THR A 76 -6.99 -20.49 5.05
CA THR A 76 -5.79 -19.88 4.45
C THR A 76 -5.88 -18.36 4.52
N ALA A 77 -4.77 -17.70 4.86
CA ALA A 77 -4.65 -16.25 4.79
C ALA A 77 -3.93 -15.84 3.50
N HIS A 78 -4.59 -15.06 2.65
CA HIS A 78 -3.99 -14.46 1.46
C HIS A 78 -3.53 -13.05 1.79
N ILE A 79 -2.21 -12.85 1.80
CA ILE A 79 -1.57 -11.58 2.13
C ILE A 79 -1.05 -10.95 0.83
N TYR A 80 -1.42 -9.71 0.55
CA TYR A 80 -1.01 -9.01 -0.65
C TYR A 80 -1.00 -7.50 -0.47
N HIS A 81 -0.28 -6.83 -1.35
CA HIS A 81 -0.22 -5.38 -1.38
C HIS A 81 -1.00 -4.83 -2.58
N LYS A 82 -1.99 -3.96 -2.34
CA LYS A 82 -2.83 -3.41 -3.41
C LYS A 82 -2.06 -2.50 -4.38
N ILE A 83 -0.93 -1.94 -3.94
CA ILE A 83 -0.07 -1.10 -4.79
C ILE A 83 0.87 -2.01 -5.59
N PRO A 84 0.81 -2.01 -6.93
CA PRO A 84 1.47 -3.00 -7.77
C PRO A 84 3.01 -2.92 -7.74
N TYR A 85 3.56 -1.74 -7.47
CA TYR A 85 5.01 -1.52 -7.39
C TYR A 85 5.57 -1.71 -5.97
N ALA A 86 4.80 -2.23 -5.03
CA ALA A 86 5.28 -2.41 -3.66
C ALA A 86 6.45 -3.39 -3.54
N GLY A 87 6.48 -4.45 -4.36
CA GLY A 87 7.58 -5.42 -4.37
C GLY A 87 8.95 -4.83 -4.70
N VAL A 88 8.99 -3.65 -5.34
CA VAL A 88 10.24 -2.91 -5.63
C VAL A 88 11.04 -2.60 -4.37
N PHE A 89 10.37 -2.40 -3.24
CA PHE A 89 11.03 -2.07 -1.96
C PHE A 89 11.68 -3.30 -1.30
N GLU A 90 11.20 -4.51 -1.61
CA GLU A 90 11.72 -5.76 -1.06
C GLU A 90 12.79 -6.37 -1.97
N GLU A 91 12.53 -6.45 -3.27
CA GLU A 91 13.41 -7.11 -4.24
C GLU A 91 14.53 -6.18 -4.74
N GLY A 92 14.32 -4.87 -4.63
CA GLY A 92 15.18 -3.85 -5.24
C GLY A 92 14.97 -3.81 -6.76
N ALA A 93 14.41 -2.71 -7.28
CA ALA A 93 14.28 -2.52 -8.73
C ALA A 93 14.92 -1.21 -9.20
N THR A 94 15.45 -1.23 -10.43
CA THR A 94 15.96 -0.02 -11.08
C THR A 94 14.79 0.80 -11.65
N ILE A 95 14.44 1.91 -10.99
CA ILE A 95 13.40 2.82 -11.47
C ILE A 95 13.97 3.66 -12.63
N ARG A 96 13.43 3.45 -13.85
CA ARG A 96 13.79 4.23 -15.04
C ARG A 96 12.60 5.07 -15.51
N GLY A 97 12.85 6.32 -15.85
CA GLY A 97 11.84 7.17 -16.49
C GLY A 97 12.09 7.27 -17.99
N ARG A 98 11.05 7.10 -18.81
CA ARG A 98 11.09 7.38 -20.26
C ARG A 98 10.14 8.54 -20.56
N PRO A 99 10.60 9.68 -21.13
CA PRO A 99 11.97 10.03 -21.49
C PRO A 99 12.83 10.52 -20.31
N ARG A 100 12.26 10.83 -19.14
CA ARG A 100 12.98 11.33 -17.95
C ARG A 100 12.38 10.75 -16.68
N LEU A 101 13.22 10.57 -15.65
CA LEU A 101 12.80 10.26 -14.29
C LEU A 101 12.53 11.55 -13.53
N TRP A 102 11.37 11.66 -12.89
CA TRP A 102 11.00 12.82 -12.08
C TRP A 102 11.08 12.46 -10.61
N LEU A 103 11.95 13.13 -9.87
CA LEU A 103 12.09 12.96 -8.42
C LEU A 103 11.51 14.18 -7.71
N ALA A 104 10.69 13.93 -6.69
CA ALA A 104 10.19 14.99 -5.84
C ALA A 104 11.34 15.52 -4.98
N LEU A 105 11.61 16.83 -5.06
CA LEU A 105 12.55 17.49 -4.16
C LEU A 105 11.86 17.82 -2.83
N PRO A 106 12.57 17.81 -1.69
CA PRO A 106 12.01 18.20 -0.40
C PRO A 106 11.42 19.62 -0.37
N SER A 107 11.89 20.50 -1.26
CA SER A 107 11.42 21.88 -1.40
C SER A 107 10.22 22.04 -2.35
N THR A 108 9.78 20.96 -3.01
CA THR A 108 8.67 21.03 -3.96
C THR A 108 7.34 21.21 -3.19
N PRO A 109 6.53 22.22 -3.52
CA PRO A 109 5.22 22.40 -2.89
C PRO A 109 4.33 21.19 -3.18
N GLN A 110 3.65 20.67 -2.17
CA GLN A 110 2.79 19.47 -2.33
C GLN A 110 1.53 19.75 -3.14
N ARG A 111 1.04 20.99 -3.12
CA ARG A 111 -0.20 21.41 -3.79
C ARG A 111 -0.05 22.80 -4.40
N ARG A 112 -0.86 23.08 -5.42
CA ARG A 112 -1.09 24.41 -5.96
C ARG A 112 -2.59 24.67 -5.98
N GLY A 113 -3.06 25.55 -5.09
CA GLY A 113 -4.50 25.71 -4.85
C GLY A 113 -5.15 24.40 -4.40
N ARG A 114 -6.24 24.00 -5.06
CA ARG A 114 -6.96 22.74 -4.75
C ARG A 114 -6.29 21.49 -5.35
N LYS A 115 -5.43 21.64 -6.37
CA LYS A 115 -4.82 20.50 -7.10
C LYS A 115 -3.51 20.04 -6.45
N SER A 116 -3.29 18.72 -6.42
CA SER A 116 -1.99 18.15 -6.07
C SER A 116 -0.92 18.56 -7.07
N MET A 117 0.30 18.76 -6.59
CA MET A 117 1.42 19.11 -7.46
C MET A 117 1.82 17.92 -8.33
N THR A 118 1.68 18.06 -9.64
CA THR A 118 2.23 17.11 -10.62
C THR A 118 3.49 17.70 -11.26
N PRO A 119 4.39 16.88 -11.84
CA PRO A 119 5.55 17.40 -12.57
C PRO A 119 5.18 18.40 -13.66
N GLU A 120 4.06 18.17 -14.35
CA GLU A 120 3.53 19.07 -15.37
C GLU A 120 3.05 20.40 -14.77
N LEU A 121 2.30 20.35 -13.66
CA LEU A 121 1.81 21.54 -12.96
C LEU A 121 2.96 22.37 -12.35
N PHE A 122 4.00 21.69 -11.88
CA PHE A 122 5.22 22.33 -11.40
C PHE A 122 5.89 23.11 -12.55
N ARG A 123 6.08 22.47 -13.71
CA ARG A 123 6.68 23.11 -14.88
C ARG A 123 5.85 24.30 -15.37
N LYS A 124 4.51 24.18 -15.38
CA LYS A 124 3.60 25.26 -15.81
C LYS A 124 3.61 26.46 -14.86
N THR A 125 3.68 26.22 -13.54
CA THR A 125 3.46 27.30 -12.56
C THR A 125 4.73 27.84 -11.92
N ILE A 126 5.75 27.01 -11.71
CA ILE A 126 7.03 27.39 -11.10
C ILE A 126 8.13 27.48 -12.16
N GLY A 127 8.05 26.65 -13.21
CA GLY A 127 9.03 26.63 -14.29
C GLY A 127 10.13 25.57 -14.11
N PRO A 128 11.05 25.46 -15.08
CA PRO A 128 12.16 24.51 -14.99
C PRO A 128 13.13 24.86 -13.86
N LEU A 129 13.74 23.84 -13.27
CA LEU A 129 14.80 24.01 -12.28
C LEU A 129 16.10 24.39 -13.00
N SER A 130 16.77 25.43 -12.50
CA SER A 130 18.09 25.88 -12.95
C SER A 130 19.16 25.41 -11.96
N PHE A 131 20.24 24.84 -12.47
CA PHE A 131 21.38 24.43 -11.65
C PHE A 131 22.27 25.64 -11.34
N VAL A 132 22.54 25.89 -10.06
CA VAL A 132 23.42 26.96 -9.60
C VAL A 132 24.62 26.32 -8.90
N LYS A 133 25.79 26.45 -9.52
CA LYS A 133 27.07 26.04 -8.92
C LYS A 133 27.47 27.07 -7.87
N ARG A 134 27.85 26.60 -6.68
CA ARG A 134 28.33 27.47 -5.59
C ARG A 134 29.77 27.08 -5.24
N PRO A 135 30.75 27.97 -5.40
CA PRO A 135 32.13 27.70 -5.01
C PRO A 135 32.20 27.25 -3.53
N GLY A 136 32.86 26.11 -3.27
CA GLY A 136 33.02 25.56 -1.92
C GLY A 136 31.74 25.07 -1.22
N LYS A 137 30.59 25.03 -1.89
CA LYS A 137 29.30 24.61 -1.29
C LYS A 137 28.57 23.63 -2.20
N ARG A 138 27.67 22.82 -1.63
CA ARG A 138 26.80 21.91 -2.40
C ARG A 138 26.04 22.69 -3.48
N PRO A 139 25.94 22.20 -4.73
CA PRO A 139 25.18 22.86 -5.78
C PRO A 139 23.69 22.90 -5.43
N LEU A 140 22.96 23.87 -6.01
CA LEU A 140 21.51 24.02 -5.81
C LEU A 140 20.74 23.86 -7.11
N LEU A 141 19.55 23.29 -7.00
CA LEU A 141 18.51 23.37 -8.02
C LEU A 141 17.51 24.44 -7.60
N VAL A 142 17.40 25.50 -8.38
CA VAL A 142 16.59 26.68 -8.04
C VAL A 142 15.50 26.85 -9.08
N ALA A 143 14.29 27.12 -8.63
CA ALA A 143 13.18 27.51 -9.49
C ALA A 143 13.00 29.03 -9.45
N LYS A 144 12.71 29.65 -10.60
CA LYS A 144 12.49 31.10 -10.66
C LYS A 144 11.11 31.44 -10.10
N ALA A 145 11.06 32.04 -8.93
CA ALA A 145 9.81 32.62 -8.41
C ALA A 145 9.56 33.99 -9.02
N LYS A 146 8.35 34.22 -9.54
CA LYS A 146 7.90 35.56 -9.90
C LYS A 146 7.55 36.35 -8.63
N LYS A 147 8.19 37.50 -8.45
CA LYS A 147 7.89 38.47 -7.38
C LYS A 147 6.62 39.24 -7.77
N GLY A 148 5.65 39.33 -6.86
CA GLY A 148 4.44 40.14 -7.08
C GLY A 148 4.76 41.64 -7.10
N LYS A 149 3.93 42.43 -7.80
CA LYS A 149 4.17 43.85 -8.13
C LYS A 149 4.48 44.74 -6.90
N ASN A 150 3.94 44.40 -5.71
CA ASN A 150 4.06 45.17 -4.47
C ASN A 150 4.79 44.44 -3.33
N MET A 151 5.67 43.48 -3.64
CA MET A 151 6.35 42.68 -2.62
C MET A 151 7.78 43.16 -2.42
N THR A 152 8.28 43.26 -1.18
CA THR A 152 9.69 43.57 -0.88
C THR A 152 10.53 42.30 -0.69
N LYS A 153 9.96 41.24 -0.08
CA LYS A 153 10.61 39.93 0.16
C LYS A 153 9.63 38.77 -0.07
N ILE A 154 10.14 37.59 -0.42
CA ILE A 154 9.35 36.34 -0.54
C ILE A 154 9.72 35.42 0.64
N SER A 155 8.75 35.01 1.45
CA SER A 155 8.98 34.11 2.60
C SER A 155 9.05 32.63 2.19
N LEU A 156 9.86 31.84 2.91
CA LEU A 156 10.00 30.38 2.72
C LEU A 156 8.67 29.62 2.86
N THR A 157 7.79 30.07 3.77
CA THR A 157 6.44 29.52 3.95
C THR A 157 5.57 29.68 2.71
N ARG A 158 5.68 30.82 1.98
CA ARG A 158 4.92 31.06 0.75
C ARG A 158 5.43 30.24 -0.43
N PHE A 159 6.72 29.92 -0.46
CA PHE A 159 7.27 28.96 -1.42
C PHE A 159 6.73 27.56 -1.19
N ARG A 160 6.72 27.10 0.07
CA ARG A 160 6.20 25.76 0.43
C ARG A 160 4.70 25.62 0.20
N SER A 161 3.93 26.69 0.37
CA SER A 161 2.48 26.70 0.08
C SER A 161 2.15 26.90 -1.40
N GLY A 162 3.17 27.04 -2.26
CA GLY A 162 2.97 27.20 -3.70
C GLY A 162 2.17 28.45 -4.03
N GLY A 163 2.53 29.59 -3.42
CA GLY A 163 1.91 30.92 -3.51
C GLY A 163 0.65 31.06 -4.39
N ARG A 164 -0.46 31.49 -3.77
CA ARG A 164 -1.67 31.94 -4.48
C ARG A 164 -1.31 32.94 -5.58
#